data_AF-A0A947JA48-F1
#
_entry.id   AF-A0A947JA48-F1
#
_cell.length_a   1.000
_cell.length_b   1.000
_cell.length_c   1.000
_cell.angle_alpha   90.00
_cell.angle_beta   90.00
_cell.angle_gamma   90.00
#
_symmetry.space_group_name_H-M   'P 1'
#
loop_
_entity.id
_entity.type
_entity.pdbx_description
1 polymer ?
#
loop_
_entity_poly.entity_id
_entity_poly.type
_entity_poly.pdbx_seq_one_letter_code
_entity_poly.pdbx_strand_id
1 'polypeptide(L)'
;GQSPVLCIHSLSTMSTSLSFQGNRQTYKFDIIVYVRRSGAGITEATAEDTLDDVAQQLYEAVEANDRNVIWQSLSYSEPSTALPVDIGGIPYWMEITSLAMEVMSSG
;
A
#
# COMPACT_ATOMS: atom_id res chain seq x y z
N GLY A 1 9.68 15.46 -13.52
CA GLY A 1 9.41 14.14 -12.93
C GLY A 1 7.93 14.02 -12.73
N GLN A 2 7.34 12.86 -13.03
CA GLN A 2 5.95 12.60 -12.67
C GLN A 2 5.89 12.44 -11.14
N SER A 3 4.91 13.08 -10.50
CA SER A 3 4.62 13.05 -9.06
C SER A 3 3.14 13.41 -8.92
N PRO A 4 2.34 12.68 -8.11
CA PRO A 4 2.72 11.51 -7.31
C PRO A 4 3.07 10.27 -8.17
N VAL A 5 3.88 9.36 -7.61
CA VAL A 5 4.18 8.04 -8.20
C VAL A 5 3.73 6.96 -7.23
N LEU A 6 3.00 5.97 -7.74
CA LEU A 6 2.50 4.83 -6.98
C LEU A 6 3.21 3.55 -7.45
N CYS A 7 3.79 2.82 -6.50
CA CYS A 7 4.42 1.53 -6.73
C CYS A 7 3.76 0.46 -5.85
N ILE A 8 3.55 -0.74 -6.38
CA ILE A 8 2.96 -1.86 -5.64
C ILE A 8 3.96 -3.03 -5.68
N HIS A 9 4.34 -3.53 -4.50
CA HIS A 9 5.33 -4.58 -4.34
C HIS A 9 4.74 -5.78 -3.61
N SER A 10 4.84 -6.97 -4.19
CA SER A 10 4.52 -8.21 -3.47
C SER A 10 5.66 -8.55 -2.52
N LEU A 11 5.36 -8.73 -1.23
CA LEU A 11 6.36 -9.03 -0.19
C LEU A 11 6.53 -10.52 0.04
N SER A 12 5.44 -11.21 0.38
CA SER A 12 5.50 -12.61 0.77
C SER A 12 4.17 -13.32 0.59
N THR A 13 4.25 -14.64 0.50
CA THR A 13 3.09 -15.54 0.50
C THR A 13 3.26 -16.52 1.65
N MET A 14 2.27 -16.58 2.53
CA MET A 14 2.18 -17.56 3.60
C MET A 14 1.04 -18.53 3.29
N SER A 15 1.38 -19.79 3.03
CA SER A 15 0.38 -20.86 2.99
C SER A 15 0.28 -21.46 4.39
N THR A 16 -0.88 -21.40 5.01
CA THR A 16 -1.12 -22.13 6.26
C THR A 16 -1.36 -23.61 5.92
N SER A 17 -0.90 -24.55 6.75
CA SER A 17 -1.13 -25.98 6.49
C SER A 17 -2.62 -26.33 6.55
N LEU A 18 -3.01 -27.40 5.85
CA LEU A 18 -4.39 -27.86 5.73
C LEU A 18 -5.02 -28.01 7.12
N SER A 19 -5.97 -27.14 7.44
CA SER A 19 -6.82 -27.29 8.63
C SER A 19 -8.14 -27.95 8.23
N PHE A 20 -8.93 -28.39 9.20
CA PHE A 20 -10.29 -28.91 8.96
C PHE A 20 -11.22 -27.88 8.28
N GLN A 21 -10.81 -26.60 8.22
CA GLN A 21 -11.52 -25.50 7.56
C GLN A 21 -10.99 -25.15 6.16
N GLY A 22 -10.03 -25.92 5.62
CA GLY A 22 -9.40 -25.68 4.31
C GLY A 22 -8.01 -25.03 4.39
N ASN A 23 -7.46 -24.69 3.23
CA ASN A 23 -6.17 -23.99 3.10
C ASN A 23 -6.41 -22.48 2.95
N ARG A 24 -5.94 -21.71 3.94
CA ARG A 24 -5.96 -20.24 3.94
C ARG A 24 -4.59 -19.74 3.52
N GLN A 25 -4.55 -19.12 2.35
CA GLN A 25 -3.34 -18.49 1.83
C GLN A 25 -3.40 -16.99 2.11
N THR A 26 -2.36 -16.46 2.73
CA THR A 26 -2.22 -15.02 3.01
C THR A 26 -1.11 -14.45 2.13
N TYR A 27 -1.42 -13.42 1.37
CA TYR A 27 -0.49 -12.65 0.56
C TYR A 27 -0.26 -11.31 1.21
N LYS A 28 1.00 -10.92 1.36
CA LYS A 28 1.38 -9.58 1.84
C LYS A 28 1.99 -8.77 0.72
N PHE A 29 1.61 -7.50 0.65
CA PHE A 29 2.14 -6.56 -0.33
C PHE A 29 2.21 -5.15 0.26
N ASP A 30 3.15 -4.37 -0.24
CA ASP A 30 3.32 -2.97 0.11
C ASP A 30 2.87 -2.09 -1.05
N ILE A 31 2.17 -1.02 -0.70
CA ILE A 31 1.90 0.09 -1.58
C ILE A 31 2.81 1.23 -1.15
N ILE A 32 3.65 1.69 -2.06
CA ILE A 32 4.63 2.75 -1.81
C ILE A 32 4.26 3.97 -2.66
N VAL A 33 4.02 5.08 -1.99
CA VAL A 33 3.66 6.36 -2.62
C VAL A 33 4.87 7.29 -2.53
N TYR A 34 5.23 7.93 -3.65
CA TYR A 34 6.24 8.98 -3.68
C TYR A 34 5.63 10.32 -4.10
N VAL A 35 5.81 11.34 -3.27
CA VAL A 35 5.40 12.72 -3.58
C VAL A 35 6.62 13.63 -3.50
N ARG A 36 6.89 14.38 -4.56
CA ARG A 36 8.05 15.29 -4.60
C ARG A 36 7.90 16.38 -3.53
N ARG A 37 8.93 16.61 -2.70
CA ARG A 37 8.90 17.61 -1.61
C ARG A 37 9.17 19.05 -2.04
N SER A 38 9.93 19.22 -3.12
CA SER A 38 10.27 20.55 -3.61
C SER A 38 10.47 20.58 -5.11
N GLY A 39 10.04 21.66 -5.75
CA GLY A 39 10.13 21.86 -7.20
C GLY A 39 9.27 23.03 -7.67
N ALA A 40 9.16 23.21 -8.99
CA ALA A 40 8.33 24.27 -9.54
C ALA A 40 6.85 24.04 -9.17
N GLY A 41 6.28 24.94 -8.37
CA GLY A 41 4.87 24.90 -7.95
C GLY A 41 4.54 23.90 -6.83
N ILE A 42 5.52 23.19 -6.27
CA ILE A 42 5.31 22.28 -5.14
C ILE A 42 6.04 22.83 -3.92
N THR A 43 5.27 23.05 -2.86
CA THR A 43 5.78 23.34 -1.52
C THR A 43 5.75 22.08 -0.66
N GLU A 44 6.49 22.09 0.44
CA GLU A 44 6.46 20.98 1.41
C GLU A 44 5.04 20.73 1.94
N ALA A 45 4.32 21.80 2.30
CA ALA A 45 2.93 21.70 2.75
C ALA A 45 2.02 21.06 1.68
N THR A 46 2.12 21.51 0.42
CA THR A 46 1.34 20.92 -0.67
C THR A 46 1.70 19.47 -0.93
N ALA A 47 2.97 19.08 -0.71
CA ALA A 47 3.41 17.70 -0.85
C ALA A 47 2.85 16.81 0.27
N GLU A 48 2.77 17.31 1.50
CA GLU A 48 2.12 16.62 2.62
C GLU A 48 0.62 16.49 2.39
N ASP A 49 -0.06 17.57 1.99
CA ASP A 49 -1.50 17.54 1.63
C ASP A 49 -1.78 16.49 0.54
N THR A 50 -0.92 16.43 -0.48
CA THR A 50 -1.04 15.44 -1.57
C THR A 50 -0.82 14.01 -1.06
N LEU A 51 0.08 13.82 -0.09
CA LEU A 51 0.33 12.50 0.50
C LEU A 51 -0.89 12.03 1.29
N ASP A 52 -1.45 12.91 2.11
CA ASP A 52 -2.67 12.65 2.90
C ASP A 52 -3.88 12.34 1.99
N ASP A 53 -4.06 13.10 0.90
CA ASP A 53 -5.11 12.85 -0.09
C ASP A 53 -4.97 11.45 -0.74
N VAL A 54 -3.74 11.04 -1.08
CA VAL A 54 -3.49 9.71 -1.64
C VAL A 54 -3.72 8.61 -0.59
N ALA A 55 -3.30 8.84 0.66
CA ALA A 55 -3.54 7.91 1.76
C ALA A 55 -5.04 7.73 2.01
N GLN A 56 -5.84 8.80 1.97
CA GLN A 56 -7.29 8.74 2.08
C GLN A 56 -7.91 7.95 0.92
N GLN A 57 -7.51 8.22 -0.32
CA GLN A 57 -8.01 7.45 -1.48
C GLN A 57 -7.65 5.97 -1.38
N LEU A 58 -6.47 5.65 -0.86
CA LEU A 58 -6.08 4.27 -0.62
C LEU A 58 -6.95 3.61 0.45
N TYR A 59 -7.29 4.34 1.52
CA TYR A 59 -8.21 3.88 2.55
C TYR A 59 -9.60 3.56 1.99
N GLU A 60 -10.19 4.51 1.25
CA GLU A 60 -11.48 4.31 0.61
C GLU A 60 -11.45 3.13 -0.38
N ALA A 61 -10.36 2.96 -1.12
CA ALA A 61 -10.20 1.85 -2.05
C ALA A 61 -10.08 0.50 -1.32
N VAL A 62 -9.33 0.42 -0.21
CA VAL A 62 -9.20 -0.81 0.59
C VAL A 62 -10.53 -1.16 1.25
N GLU A 63 -11.23 -0.18 1.83
CA GLU A 63 -12.54 -0.39 2.46
C GLU A 63 -13.58 -0.85 1.43
N ALA A 64 -13.63 -0.23 0.25
CA ALA A 64 -14.54 -0.62 -0.83
C ALA A 64 -14.23 -2.01 -1.42
N ASN A 65 -13.04 -2.55 -1.15
CA ASN A 65 -12.56 -3.83 -1.67
C ASN A 65 -12.14 -4.79 -0.55
N ASP A 66 -12.69 -4.63 0.66
CA ASP A 66 -12.37 -5.45 1.83
C ASP A 66 -12.57 -6.95 1.57
N ARG A 67 -13.54 -7.30 0.74
CA ARG A 67 -13.85 -8.67 0.32
C ARG A 67 -14.46 -8.69 -1.07
N ASN A 68 -14.14 -9.72 -1.84
CA ASN A 68 -14.79 -9.96 -3.13
C ASN A 68 -14.81 -11.46 -3.49
N VAL A 69 -15.01 -11.75 -4.78
CA VAL A 69 -15.04 -13.12 -5.31
C VAL A 69 -13.66 -13.81 -5.32
N ILE A 70 -12.57 -13.03 -5.30
CA ILE A 70 -11.19 -13.51 -5.38
C ILE A 70 -10.60 -13.70 -3.97
N TRP A 71 -10.80 -12.74 -3.06
CA TRP A 71 -10.28 -12.78 -1.69
C TRP A 71 -11.37 -12.66 -0.63
N GLN A 72 -11.13 -13.29 0.51
CA GLN A 72 -12.03 -13.27 1.66
C GLN A 72 -11.84 -12.06 2.56
N SER A 73 -10.62 -11.52 2.60
CA SER A 73 -10.31 -10.32 3.35
C SER A 73 -9.13 -9.59 2.71
N LEU A 74 -9.17 -8.28 2.80
CA LEU A 74 -8.08 -7.35 2.51
C LEU A 74 -8.00 -6.37 3.69
N SER A 75 -6.85 -6.30 4.34
CA SER A 75 -6.67 -5.48 5.53
C SER A 75 -5.25 -4.95 5.66
N TYR A 76 -5.09 -3.86 6.39
CA TYR A 76 -3.78 -3.35 6.80
C TYR A 76 -3.06 -4.34 7.69
N SER A 77 -1.81 -4.68 7.34
CA SER A 77 -1.00 -5.62 8.13
C SER A 77 -0.11 -4.91 9.14
N GLU A 78 0.27 -3.66 8.85
CA GLU A 78 1.16 -2.84 9.67
C GLU A 78 0.73 -1.36 9.60
N PRO A 79 1.06 -0.53 10.60
CA PRO A 79 0.84 0.92 10.50
C PRO A 79 1.60 1.50 9.30
N SER A 80 0.99 2.47 8.60
CA SER A 80 1.71 3.15 7.53
C SER A 80 2.89 3.95 8.07
N THR A 81 3.94 4.05 7.26
CA THR A 81 5.17 4.76 7.64
C THR A 81 5.51 5.77 6.54
N ALA A 82 5.50 7.06 6.91
CA ALA A 82 5.97 8.14 6.05
C ALA A 82 7.38 8.58 6.43
N LEU A 83 8.27 8.74 5.45
CA LEU A 83 9.64 9.18 5.66
C LEU A 83 10.18 9.99 4.48
N PRO A 84 11.12 10.92 4.72
CA PRO A 84 11.74 11.68 3.64
C PRO A 84 12.81 10.82 2.96
N VAL A 85 12.86 10.87 1.63
CA VAL A 85 13.86 10.14 0.82
C VAL A 85 14.38 11.01 -0.32
N ASP A 86 15.64 10.81 -0.70
CA ASP A 86 16.23 11.45 -1.87
C ASP A 86 16.45 10.42 -2.99
N ILE A 87 15.78 10.63 -4.13
CA ILE A 87 15.89 9.74 -5.30
C ILE A 87 16.52 10.52 -6.43
N GLY A 88 17.74 10.14 -6.81
CA GLY A 88 18.51 10.83 -7.86
C GLY A 88 18.78 12.31 -7.54
N GLY A 89 18.94 12.65 -6.26
CA GLY A 89 19.15 14.03 -5.79
C GLY A 89 17.90 14.90 -5.75
N ILE A 90 16.71 14.31 -5.95
CA ILE A 90 15.43 15.00 -5.81
C ILE A 90 14.76 14.53 -4.52
N PRO A 91 14.33 15.45 -3.63
CA PRO A 91 13.68 15.07 -2.38
C PRO A 91 12.22 14.68 -2.59
N TYR A 92 11.80 13.59 -1.96
CA TYR A 92 10.44 13.07 -1.93
C TYR A 92 10.01 12.77 -0.49
N TRP A 93 8.70 12.81 -0.26
CA TRP A 93 8.02 12.07 0.79
C TRP A 93 7.72 10.69 0.23
N MET A 94 8.05 9.67 1.00
CA MET A 94 7.68 8.29 0.71
C MET A 94 6.78 7.80 1.83
N GLU A 95 5.61 7.25 1.48
CA GLU A 95 4.76 6.52 2.41
C GLU A 95 4.65 5.06 1.99
N ILE A 96 4.81 4.16 2.97
CA ILE A 96 4.65 2.73 2.81
C ILE A 96 3.37 2.31 3.55
N THR A 97 2.47 1.66 2.83
CA THR A 97 1.25 1.06 3.36
C THR A 97 1.28 -0.45 3.12
N SER A 98 1.33 -1.23 4.19
CA SER A 98 1.38 -2.69 4.09
C SER A 98 -0.01 -3.32 4.22
N LEU A 99 -0.34 -4.18 3.27
CA LEU A 99 -1.62 -4.88 3.18
C LEU A 99 -1.41 -6.40 3.24
N ALA A 100 -2.39 -7.09 3.84
CA ALA A 100 -2.54 -8.52 3.82
C ALA A 100 -3.87 -8.89 3.15
N MET A 101 -3.82 -9.83 2.22
CA MET A 101 -4.96 -10.38 1.51
C MET A 101 -5.05 -11.88 1.78
N GLU A 102 -6.25 -12.35 2.10
CA GLU A 102 -6.48 -13.77 2.34
C GLU A 102 -7.34 -14.39 1.25
N VAL A 103 -6.86 -15.50 0.71
CA VAL A 103 -7.49 -16.25 -0.38
C VAL A 103 -7.82 -17.65 0.10
N MET A 104 -9.03 -18.12 -0.23
CA MET A 104 -9.42 -19.52 -0.03
C MET A 104 -8.94 -20.35 -1.22
N SER A 105 -8.06 -21.30 -0.96
CA SER A 105 -7.70 -22.30 -1.97
C SER A 105 -8.73 -23.44 -1.91
N SER A 106 -9.57 -23.58 -2.94
CA SER A 106 -10.28 -24.84 -3.17
C SER A 106 -9.24 -25.88 -3.59
N GLY A 107 -8.88 -26.76 -2.66
CA GLY A 107 -8.04 -27.94 -2.95
C GLY A 107 -8.72 -28.90 -3.91
#